data_AF-A0A151E6V9-F1
#
_entry.id   AF-A0A151E6V9-F1
#
_cell.length_a   1.000
_cell.length_b   1.000
_cell.length_c   1.000
_cell.angle_alpha   90.00
_cell.angle_beta   90.00
_cell.angle_gamma   90.00
#
_symmetry.space_group_name_H-M   'P 1'
#
loop_
_entity.id
_entity.type
_entity.pdbx_description
1 polymer ?
#
loop_
_entity_poly.entity_id
_entity_poly.type
_entity_poly.pdbx_seq_one_letter_code
_entity_poly.pdbx_strand_id
1 'polypeptide(L)'
;MRKEDMRIGRIEKNYAIDLVMGFLFITTTFTWKNYFTHIILGFALLLVLVAHLWLHKEWMIYQAILIIKRTKRSSGGITRVNFLVDLFIGMMFIASIVSGLIIIVYDSVVWGGLHSFMSWMVFLGCLVHLFLHFTWIIDITRRLVTRRIKIRKDRHSILQKQILHN
;
A
#
# COMPACT_ATOMS: atom_id res chain seq x y z
N MET A 1 18.85 -11.37 -17.94
CA MET A 1 17.69 -11.64 -17.06
C MET A 1 16.42 -11.62 -17.91
N ARG A 2 15.53 -12.62 -17.81
CA ARG A 2 14.31 -12.66 -18.67
C ARG A 2 13.34 -11.53 -18.27
N LYS A 3 12.58 -11.00 -19.23
CA LYS A 3 11.56 -9.94 -18.98
C LYS A 3 10.56 -10.31 -17.88
N GLU A 4 10.24 -11.59 -17.76
CA GLU A 4 9.35 -12.12 -16.71
C GLU A 4 9.97 -11.99 -15.31
N ASP A 5 11.27 -12.27 -15.15
CA ASP A 5 11.96 -12.17 -13.86
C ASP A 5 11.97 -10.72 -13.35
N MET A 6 12.15 -9.75 -14.26
CA MET A 6 12.07 -8.32 -13.94
C MET A 6 10.68 -7.90 -13.48
N ARG A 7 9.63 -8.42 -14.13
CA ARG A 7 8.23 -8.11 -13.78
C ARG A 7 7.89 -8.65 -12.40
N ILE A 8 8.30 -9.88 -12.09
CA ILE A 8 8.01 -10.50 -10.79
C ILE A 8 8.75 -9.75 -9.67
N GLY A 9 10.01 -9.38 -9.86
CA GLY A 9 10.75 -8.61 -8.86
C GLY A 9 10.10 -7.26 -8.53
N ARG A 10 9.46 -6.60 -9.51
CA ARG A 10 8.69 -5.37 -9.27
C ARG A 10 7.43 -5.65 -8.44
N ILE A 11 6.69 -6.71 -8.76
CA ILE A 11 5.47 -7.09 -8.02
C ILE A 11 5.81 -7.43 -6.57
N GLU A 12 6.90 -8.17 -6.34
CA GLU A 12 7.38 -8.51 -4.99
C GLU A 12 7.73 -7.26 -4.18
N LYS A 13 8.43 -6.29 -4.78
CA LYS A 13 8.78 -5.03 -4.14
C LYS A 13 7.55 -4.19 -3.78
N ASN A 14 6.60 -4.05 -4.71
CA ASN A 14 5.38 -3.30 -4.47
C ASN A 14 4.56 -3.95 -3.35
N TYR A 15 4.36 -5.27 -3.41
CA TYR A 15 3.66 -6.00 -2.36
C TYR A 15 4.33 -5.87 -0.99
N ALA A 16 5.67 -5.89 -0.92
CA ALA A 16 6.39 -5.66 0.32
C ALA A 16 6.18 -4.24 0.89
N ILE A 17 6.17 -3.22 0.03
CA ILE A 17 5.90 -1.84 0.43
C ILE A 17 4.47 -1.70 0.95
N ASP A 18 3.50 -2.34 0.31
CA ASP A 18 2.09 -2.31 0.73
C ASP A 18 1.91 -2.95 2.11
N LEU A 19 2.62 -4.07 2.37
CA LEU A 19 2.63 -4.71 3.70
C LEU A 19 3.27 -3.82 4.76
N VAL A 20 4.41 -3.19 4.45
CA VAL A 20 5.08 -2.26 5.37
C VAL A 20 4.18 -1.06 5.67
N MET A 21 3.53 -0.50 4.65
CA MET A 21 2.60 0.61 4.83
C MET A 21 1.41 0.21 5.69
N GLY A 22 0.79 -0.93 5.42
CA GLY A 22 -0.34 -1.44 6.20
C GLY A 22 0.05 -1.67 7.67
N PHE A 23 1.22 -2.25 7.91
CA PHE A 23 1.75 -2.42 9.27
C PHE A 23 1.98 -1.09 9.97
N LEU A 24 2.67 -0.14 9.31
CA LEU A 24 2.91 1.20 9.86
C LEU A 24 1.59 1.89 10.20
N PHE A 25 0.62 1.89 9.27
CA PHE A 25 -0.69 2.49 9.48
C PHE A 25 -1.41 1.93 10.72
N ILE A 26 -1.44 0.61 10.88
CA ILE A 26 -2.02 -0.06 12.06
C ILE A 26 -1.27 0.39 13.32
N THR A 27 0.06 0.33 13.33
CA THR A 27 0.84 0.72 14.52
C THR A 27 0.68 2.20 14.89
N THR A 28 0.66 3.12 13.91
CA THR A 28 0.38 4.54 14.13
C THR A 28 -0.99 4.74 14.74
N THR A 29 -2.01 4.02 14.24
CA THR A 29 -3.40 4.11 14.74
C THR A 29 -3.50 3.71 16.22
N PHE A 30 -2.80 2.66 16.64
CA PHE A 30 -2.88 2.15 18.03
C PHE A 30 -1.89 2.81 19.01
N THR A 31 -0.95 3.61 18.53
CA THR A 31 0.04 4.33 19.37
C THR A 31 -0.42 5.72 19.80
N TRP A 32 -1.69 6.08 19.58
CA TRP A 32 -2.24 7.42 19.88
C TRP A 32 -2.06 7.88 21.34
N LYS A 33 -1.93 6.96 22.30
CA LYS A 33 -1.65 7.28 23.71
C LYS A 33 -0.20 7.73 23.96
N ASN A 34 0.73 7.38 23.08
CA ASN A 34 2.13 7.80 23.15
C ASN A 34 2.40 8.79 22.02
N TYR A 35 2.21 10.08 22.32
CA TYR A 35 2.29 11.18 21.35
C TYR A 35 3.60 11.17 20.55
N PHE A 36 4.73 10.98 21.21
CA PHE A 36 6.04 10.97 20.54
C PHE A 36 6.17 9.81 19.55
N THR A 37 5.78 8.59 19.96
CA THR A 37 5.78 7.42 19.06
C THR A 37 4.80 7.61 17.90
N HIS A 38 3.61 8.14 18.17
CA HIS A 38 2.60 8.41 17.14
C HIS A 38 3.12 9.38 16.07
N ILE A 39 3.80 10.46 16.47
CA ILE A 39 4.39 11.43 15.53
C ILE A 39 5.47 10.76 14.66
N ILE A 40 6.41 10.03 15.27
CA ILE A 40 7.50 9.37 14.52
C ILE A 40 6.94 8.38 13.52
N LEU A 41 5.99 7.55 13.94
CA LEU A 41 5.34 6.58 13.06
C LEU A 41 4.50 7.27 11.98
N GLY A 42 3.87 8.41 12.28
CA GLY A 42 3.18 9.27 11.31
C GLY A 42 4.12 9.78 10.21
N PHE A 43 5.31 10.28 10.56
CA PHE A 43 6.33 10.69 9.59
C PHE A 43 6.86 9.51 8.78
N ALA A 44 7.14 8.37 9.42
CA ALA A 44 7.58 7.16 8.72
C ALA A 44 6.52 6.69 7.70
N LEU A 45 5.24 6.69 8.09
CA LEU A 45 4.12 6.37 7.22
C LEU A 45 4.03 7.35 6.03
N LEU A 46 4.21 8.65 6.25
CA LEU A 46 4.24 9.65 5.17
C LEU A 46 5.36 9.35 4.16
N LEU A 47 6.57 9.03 4.62
CA LEU A 47 7.69 8.70 3.72
C LEU A 47 7.40 7.45 2.88
N VAL A 48 6.85 6.40 3.51
CA VAL A 48 6.48 5.16 2.81
C VAL A 48 5.33 5.42 1.82
N LEU A 49 4.36 6.26 2.17
CA LEU A 49 3.28 6.67 1.26
C LEU A 49 3.83 7.41 0.04
N VAL A 50 4.74 8.37 0.22
CA VAL A 50 5.37 9.08 -0.90
C VAL A 50 6.10 8.11 -1.82
N ALA A 51 6.85 7.15 -1.26
CA ALA A 51 7.53 6.12 -2.05
C ALA A 51 6.53 5.23 -2.81
N HIS A 52 5.42 4.83 -2.18
CA HIS A 52 4.38 4.04 -2.82
C HIS A 52 3.68 4.81 -3.94
N LEU A 53 3.27 6.06 -3.71
CA LEU A 53 2.68 6.92 -4.75
C LEU A 53 3.63 7.12 -5.93
N TRP A 54 4.94 7.25 -5.66
CA TRP A 54 5.95 7.33 -6.71
C TRP A 54 6.00 6.07 -7.59
N LEU A 55 5.90 4.89 -6.99
CA LEU A 55 5.85 3.62 -7.72
C LEU A 55 4.56 3.45 -8.54
N HIS A 56 3.46 4.05 -8.08
CA HIS A 56 2.15 3.97 -8.72
C HIS A 56 1.80 5.15 -9.64
N LYS A 57 2.69 6.15 -9.77
CA LYS A 57 2.41 7.41 -10.48
C LYS A 57 1.92 7.22 -11.92
N GLU A 58 2.55 6.32 -12.68
CA GLU A 58 2.20 6.08 -14.08
C GLU A 58 0.79 5.48 -14.20
N TRP A 59 0.45 4.56 -13.30
CA TRP A 59 -0.87 3.96 -13.24
C TRP A 59 -1.93 4.99 -12.84
N MET A 60 -1.66 5.82 -11.83
CA MET A 60 -2.60 6.87 -11.40
C MET A 60 -2.87 7.89 -12.51
N ILE A 61 -1.82 8.35 -13.22
CA ILE A 61 -1.95 9.26 -14.36
C ILE A 61 -2.80 8.61 -15.45
N TYR A 62 -2.55 7.34 -15.76
CA TYR A 62 -3.34 6.60 -16.75
C TYR A 62 -4.83 6.53 -16.36
N GLN A 63 -5.16 6.19 -15.11
CA GLN A 63 -6.55 6.15 -14.63
C GLN A 63 -7.21 7.53 -14.69
N ALA A 64 -6.50 8.58 -14.28
CA ALA A 64 -6.99 9.94 -14.35
C ALA A 64 -7.32 10.35 -15.80
N ILE A 65 -6.44 10.04 -16.77
CA ILE A 65 -6.68 10.30 -18.18
C ILE A 65 -7.91 9.53 -18.70
N LEU A 66 -8.08 8.26 -18.32
CA LEU A 66 -9.24 7.47 -18.72
C LEU A 66 -10.56 8.07 -18.20
N ILE A 67 -10.56 8.56 -16.96
CA ILE A 67 -11.72 9.19 -16.33
C ILE A 67 -12.04 10.52 -17.05
N ILE A 68 -11.03 11.37 -17.27
CA ILE A 68 -11.20 12.67 -17.92
C ILE A 68 -11.69 12.52 -19.36
N LYS A 69 -11.09 11.61 -20.14
CA LYS A 69 -11.43 11.45 -21.56
C LYS A 69 -12.79 10.77 -21.78
N ARG A 70 -13.52 10.38 -20.71
CA ARG A 70 -14.78 9.61 -20.76
C ARG A 70 -14.75 8.54 -21.86
N THR A 71 -13.62 7.86 -22.02
CA THR A 71 -13.45 6.94 -23.14
C THR A 71 -14.51 5.85 -22.99
N LYS A 72 -15.34 5.66 -24.01
CA LYS A 72 -16.36 4.59 -24.07
C LYS A 72 -15.75 3.18 -23.95
N ARG A 73 -14.42 3.05 -24.00
CA ARG A 73 -13.72 1.83 -23.58
C ARG A 73 -13.97 1.65 -22.09
N SER A 74 -14.88 0.74 -21.79
CA SER A 74 -15.21 0.20 -20.48
C SER A 74 -13.94 -0.11 -19.69
N SER A 75 -13.37 0.87 -19.00
CA SER A 75 -12.66 0.59 -17.76
C SER A 75 -13.73 -0.01 -16.86
N GLY A 76 -13.61 -1.31 -16.56
CA GLY A 76 -14.63 -2.02 -15.79
C GLY A 76 -14.96 -1.23 -14.53
N GLY A 77 -16.25 -1.21 -14.14
CA GLY A 77 -16.74 -0.37 -13.04
C GLY A 77 -15.88 -0.46 -11.77
N ILE A 78 -15.32 -1.65 -11.50
CA ILE A 78 -14.40 -1.92 -10.39
C ILE A 78 -13.15 -1.01 -10.44
N THR A 79 -12.51 -0.84 -11.60
CA THR A 79 -11.31 0.01 -11.71
C THR A 79 -11.61 1.47 -11.36
N ARG A 80 -12.80 1.96 -11.73
CA ARG A 80 -13.22 3.33 -11.40
C ARG A 80 -13.50 3.49 -9.91
N VAL A 81 -14.17 2.50 -9.31
CA VAL A 81 -14.42 2.48 -7.85
C VAL A 81 -13.10 2.47 -7.10
N ASN A 82 -12.14 1.62 -7.48
CA ASN A 82 -10.83 1.58 -6.82
C ASN A 82 -10.13 2.94 -6.90
N PHE A 83 -10.10 3.57 -8.07
CA PHE A 83 -9.50 4.90 -8.21
C PHE A 83 -10.18 5.96 -7.34
N LEU A 84 -11.52 5.94 -7.25
CA LEU A 84 -12.26 6.89 -6.41
C LEU A 84 -12.00 6.66 -4.91
N VAL A 85 -11.92 5.39 -4.49
CA VAL A 85 -11.58 5.03 -3.11
C VAL A 85 -10.16 5.50 -2.78
N ASP A 86 -9.19 5.26 -3.66
CA ASP A 86 -7.80 5.69 -3.46
C ASP A 86 -7.68 7.22 -3.40
N LEU A 87 -8.39 7.92 -4.28
CA LEU A 87 -8.46 9.38 -4.28
C LEU A 87 -9.05 9.91 -2.96
N PHE A 88 -10.13 9.31 -2.49
CA PHE A 88 -10.76 9.65 -1.22
C PHE A 88 -9.78 9.44 -0.05
N ILE A 89 -9.14 8.28 0.03
CA ILE A 89 -8.13 7.98 1.06
C ILE A 89 -7.01 9.01 1.04
N GLY A 90 -6.48 9.33 -0.15
CA GLY A 90 -5.42 10.30 -0.32
C GLY A 90 -5.79 11.69 0.19
N MET A 91 -7.00 12.18 -0.14
CA MET A 91 -7.49 13.48 0.34
C MET A 91 -7.66 13.52 1.86
N MET A 92 -8.26 12.48 2.45
CA MET A 92 -8.45 12.39 3.90
C MET A 92 -7.10 12.30 4.62
N PHE A 93 -6.13 11.58 4.06
CA PHE A 93 -4.79 11.45 4.62
C PHE A 93 -4.05 12.79 4.61
N ILE A 94 -4.14 13.56 3.51
CA ILE A 94 -3.57 14.91 3.44
C ILE A 94 -4.20 15.82 4.50
N ALA A 95 -5.53 15.82 4.62
CA ALA A 95 -6.22 16.60 5.65
C ALA A 95 -5.80 16.18 7.07
N SER A 96 -5.58 14.89 7.30
CA SER A 96 -5.06 14.35 8.56
C SER A 96 -3.64 14.84 8.85
N ILE A 97 -2.74 14.84 7.87
CA ILE A 97 -1.38 15.37 8.05
C ILE A 97 -1.40 16.86 8.36
N VAL A 98 -2.14 17.64 7.57
CA VAL A 98 -2.20 19.10 7.75
C VAL A 98 -2.72 19.43 9.16
N SER A 99 -3.81 18.79 9.58
CA SER A 99 -4.33 18.99 10.95
C SER A 99 -3.35 18.52 12.03
N GLY A 100 -2.63 17.41 11.82
CA GLY A 100 -1.60 16.91 12.73
C GLY A 100 -0.42 17.87 12.89
N LEU A 101 0.06 18.46 11.79
CA LEU A 101 1.10 19.48 11.81
C LEU A 101 0.65 20.76 12.52
N ILE A 102 -0.62 21.15 12.34
CA ILE A 102 -1.17 22.30 13.05
C ILE A 102 -1.24 22.02 14.56
N ILE A 103 -1.67 20.82 14.99
CA ILE A 103 -1.70 20.45 16.42
C ILE A 103 -0.31 20.55 17.06
N ILE A 104 0.75 20.17 16.34
CA ILE A 104 2.14 20.26 16.83
C ILE A 104 2.52 21.72 17.15
N VAL A 105 2.05 22.68 16.36
CA VAL A 105 2.37 24.11 16.52
C VAL A 105 1.37 24.83 17.42
N TYR A 106 0.10 24.46 17.32
CA TYR A 106 -1.04 25.11 17.94
C TYR A 106 -2.05 24.04 18.39
N ASP A 107 -1.92 23.65 19.66
CA ASP A 107 -2.82 22.68 20.26
C ASP A 107 -4.22 23.29 20.42
N SER A 108 -5.21 22.69 19.74
CA SER A 108 -6.60 23.11 19.86
C SER A 108 -7.53 21.92 19.71
N VAL A 109 -8.64 21.97 20.46
CA VAL A 109 -9.71 20.96 20.42
C VAL A 109 -10.28 20.78 19.01
N VAL A 110 -10.39 21.88 18.24
CA VAL A 110 -10.94 21.85 16.87
C VAL A 110 -10.03 21.04 15.95
N TRP A 111 -8.72 21.36 15.94
CA TRP A 111 -7.76 20.63 15.11
C TRP A 111 -7.59 19.17 15.55
N GLY A 112 -7.61 18.90 16.86
CA GLY A 112 -7.62 17.53 17.40
C GLY A 112 -8.83 16.71 16.95
N GLY A 113 -10.03 17.31 17.00
CA GLY A 113 -11.26 16.68 16.50
C GLY A 113 -11.20 16.41 15.00
N LEU A 114 -10.72 17.38 14.22
CA LEU A 114 -10.57 17.22 12.76
C LEU A 114 -9.56 16.12 12.41
N HIS A 115 -8.38 16.13 13.06
CA HIS A 115 -7.35 15.11 12.85
C HIS A 115 -7.87 13.71 13.16
N SER A 116 -8.60 13.56 14.27
CA SER A 116 -9.22 12.29 14.66
C SER A 116 -10.26 11.83 13.64
N PHE A 117 -11.17 12.72 13.22
CA PHE A 117 -12.19 12.40 12.23
C PHE A 117 -11.59 11.99 10.89
N MET A 118 -10.61 12.74 10.38
CA MET A 118 -9.93 12.42 9.12
C MET A 118 -9.17 11.09 9.22
N SER A 119 -8.50 10.83 10.35
CA SER A 119 -7.84 9.54 10.60
C SER A 119 -8.82 8.36 10.55
N TRP A 120 -10.02 8.51 11.12
CA TRP A 120 -11.07 7.49 11.03
C TRP A 120 -11.57 7.28 9.60
N MET A 121 -11.70 8.35 8.81
CA MET A 121 -12.09 8.24 7.40
C MET A 121 -11.01 7.54 6.56
N VAL A 122 -9.73 7.81 6.81
CA VAL A 122 -8.62 7.06 6.21
C VAL A 122 -8.71 5.60 6.59
N PHE A 123 -8.90 5.28 7.88
CA PHE A 123 -9.01 3.91 8.36
C PHE A 123 -10.14 3.14 7.65
N LEU A 124 -11.33 3.74 7.59
CA LEU A 124 -12.47 3.13 6.90
C LEU A 124 -12.21 2.97 5.40
N GLY A 125 -11.63 3.98 4.75
CA GLY A 125 -11.23 3.89 3.34
C GLY A 125 -10.24 2.77 3.09
N CYS A 126 -9.22 2.61 3.94
CA CYS A 126 -8.25 1.51 3.85
C CYS A 126 -8.90 0.14 4.00
N LEU A 127 -9.92 -0.02 4.86
CA LEU A 127 -10.67 -1.28 4.97
C LEU A 127 -11.43 -1.60 3.66
N VAL A 128 -12.08 -0.60 3.07
CA VAL A 128 -12.78 -0.76 1.78
C VAL A 128 -11.77 -1.10 0.67
N HIS A 129 -10.64 -0.39 0.61
CA HIS A 129 -9.57 -0.66 -0.35
C HIS A 129 -9.05 -2.09 -0.20
N LEU A 130 -8.77 -2.52 1.04
CA LEU A 130 -8.30 -3.89 1.34
C LEU A 130 -9.32 -4.94 0.86
N PHE A 131 -10.62 -4.70 1.11
CA PHE A 131 -11.68 -5.59 0.65
C PHE A 131 -11.73 -5.68 -0.88
N LEU A 132 -11.64 -4.55 -1.59
CA LEU A 132 -11.61 -4.51 -3.06
C LEU A 132 -10.40 -5.24 -3.64
N HIS A 133 -9.28 -5.23 -2.92
CA HIS A 133 -8.03 -5.87 -3.34
C HIS A 133 -7.82 -7.28 -2.75
N PHE A 134 -8.76 -7.79 -1.95
CA PHE A 134 -8.55 -9.01 -1.16
C PHE A 134 -8.20 -10.25 -2.00
N THR A 135 -8.91 -10.44 -3.11
CA THR A 135 -8.65 -11.56 -4.04
C THR A 135 -7.28 -11.44 -4.69
N TRP A 136 -6.88 -10.24 -5.12
CA TRP A 136 -5.56 -9.98 -5.66
C TRP A 136 -4.46 -10.25 -4.64
N ILE A 137 -4.67 -9.86 -3.37
CA ILE A 137 -3.73 -10.15 -2.28
C ILE A 137 -3.52 -11.66 -2.14
N ILE A 138 -4.62 -12.43 -2.02
CA ILE A 138 -4.54 -13.90 -1.89
C ILE A 138 -3.78 -14.51 -3.07
N ASP A 139 -4.08 -14.08 -4.30
CA ASP A 139 -3.45 -14.59 -5.51
C ASP A 139 -1.95 -14.31 -5.55
N ILE A 140 -1.54 -13.07 -5.21
CA ILE A 140 -0.13 -12.70 -5.13
C ILE A 140 0.57 -13.50 -4.03
N THR A 141 0.00 -13.56 -2.83
CA THR A 141 0.57 -14.34 -1.71
C THR A 141 0.78 -15.81 -2.12
N ARG A 142 -0.25 -16.44 -2.72
CA ARG A 142 -0.16 -17.83 -3.18
C ARG A 142 0.94 -18.02 -4.21
N ARG A 143 1.07 -17.11 -5.19
CA ARG A 143 2.12 -17.15 -6.21
C ARG A 143 3.52 -17.04 -5.60
N LEU A 144 3.71 -16.10 -4.67
CA LEU A 144 5.00 -15.89 -4.00
C LEU A 144 5.41 -17.09 -3.14
N VAL A 145 4.48 -17.66 -2.38
CA VAL A 145 4.72 -18.85 -1.56
C VAL A 145 5.06 -20.06 -2.43
N THR A 146 4.26 -20.33 -3.46
CA THR A 146 4.48 -21.47 -4.36
C THR A 146 5.84 -21.36 -5.07
N ARG A 147 6.23 -20.16 -5.50
CA ARG A 147 7.53 -19.91 -6.13
C ARG A 147 8.69 -20.22 -5.18
N ARG A 148 8.62 -19.78 -3.93
CA ARG A 148 9.67 -20.06 -2.91
C ARG A 148 9.81 -21.55 -2.65
N ILE A 149 8.70 -22.29 -2.57
CA ILE A 149 8.71 -23.75 -2.41
C ILE A 149 9.39 -24.43 -3.59
N LYS A 150 9.04 -24.02 -4.83
CA LYS A 150 9.66 -24.57 -6.05
C LYS A 150 11.17 -24.33 -6.08
N ILE A 151 11.62 -23.09 -5.81
CA ILE A 151 13.05 -22.75 -5.77
C ILE A 151 13.80 -23.61 -4.72
N ARG A 152 13.19 -23.83 -3.56
CA ARG A 152 13.78 -24.69 -2.51
C ARG A 152 13.92 -26.14 -2.97
N LYS A 153 12.91 -26.69 -3.64
CA LYS A 153 12.94 -28.05 -4.18
C LYS A 153 14.00 -28.21 -5.27
N ASP A 154 14.06 -27.27 -6.20
CA ASP A 154 15.04 -27.27 -7.30
C ASP A 154 16.46 -27.23 -6.73
N ARG A 155 16.74 -26.34 -5.76
CA ARG A 155 18.04 -26.28 -5.07
C ARG A 155 18.40 -27.60 -4.39
N HIS A 156 17.45 -28.24 -3.71
CA HIS A 156 17.69 -29.52 -3.05
C HIS A 156 18.02 -30.63 -4.06
N SER A 157 17.32 -30.67 -5.20
CA SER A 157 17.60 -31.64 -6.26
C SER A 157 18.99 -31.46 -6.91
N ILE A 158 19.45 -30.21 -7.04
CA ILE A 158 20.79 -29.90 -7.56
C ILE A 158 21.86 -30.38 -6.58
N LEU A 159 21.68 -30.09 -5.28
CA LEU A 159 22.62 -30.52 -4.23
C LEU A 159 22.70 -32.05 -4.13
N GLN A 160 21.56 -32.76 -4.21
CA GLN A 160 21.56 -34.23 -4.20
C GLN A 160 22.32 -34.81 -5.39
N LYS A 161 22.17 -34.23 -6.59
CA LYS A 161 22.94 -34.67 -7.77
C LYS A 161 24.44 -34.43 -7.59
N GLN A 162 24.84 -33.31 -6.99
CA GLN A 162 26.25 -33.03 -6.73
C GLN A 162 26.88 -34.01 -5.71
N ILE A 163 26.11 -34.45 -4.71
CA ILE A 163 26.58 -35.44 -3.72
C ILE A 163 26.75 -36.83 -4.35
N LEU A 164 25.86 -37.24 -5.26
CA LEU A 164 25.91 -38.57 -5.88
C LEU A 164 27.01 -38.75 -6.93
N HIS A 165 27.62 -37.67 -7.41
CA HIS A 165 28.65 -37.69 -8.45
C HIS A 165 30.08 -37.45 -7.91
N ASN A 166 30.22 -37.24 -6.60
CA ASN A 166 31.50 -37.14 -5.89
C ASN A 166 31.73 -38.42 -5.08
#